data_AF-A0AAV4CX68-F1
#
_entry.id   AF-A0AAV4CX68-F1
#
_cell.length_a   1.000
_cell.length_b   1.000
_cell.length_c   1.000
_cell.angle_alpha   90.00
_cell.angle_beta   90.00
_cell.angle_gamma   90.00
#
_symmetry.space_group_name_H-M   'P 1'
#
loop_
_entity.id
_entity.type
_entity.pdbx_description
1 polymer ?
#
loop_
_entity_poly.entity_id
_entity_poly.type
_entity_poly.pdbx_seq_one_letter_code
_entity_poly.pdbx_strand_id
1 'polypeptide(L)'
;MSFFLYASESWTLTVDTERRIKAVELRRFRKLLNVSYHITNEDVKRRIRRAIGPHTDLLTLAKQRKLNWYRSSILAKTILLGTVQSGRRRGRRGKRWEDNIRVCTGK
;
A
#
# COMPACT_ATOMS: atom_id res chain seq x y z
N MET A 1 -17.20 -6.00 -16.84
CA MET A 1 -16.36 -5.53 -15.72
C MET A 1 -15.28 -6.57 -15.49
N SER A 2 -14.04 -6.34 -15.93
CA SER A 2 -12.96 -7.31 -15.71
C SER A 2 -12.44 -7.19 -14.28
N PHE A 3 -12.40 -8.31 -13.54
CA PHE A 3 -11.80 -8.44 -12.20
C PHE A 3 -10.45 -7.70 -12.05
N PHE A 4 -9.67 -7.66 -13.13
CA PHE A 4 -8.37 -7.02 -13.22
C PHE A 4 -8.35 -5.50 -12.98
N LEU A 5 -9.37 -4.75 -13.46
CA LEU A 5 -9.43 -3.30 -13.24
C LEU A 5 -9.69 -3.00 -11.75
N TYR A 6 -10.61 -3.76 -11.14
CA TYR A 6 -10.89 -3.65 -9.71
C TYR A 6 -9.68 -4.04 -8.86
N ALA A 7 -8.95 -5.09 -9.25
CA ALA A 7 -7.70 -5.46 -8.59
C ALA A 7 -6.68 -4.30 -8.64
N SER A 8 -6.51 -3.65 -9.79
CA SER A 8 -5.60 -2.49 -9.93
C SER A 8 -6.03 -1.27 -9.10
N GLU A 9 -7.34 -0.98 -9.02
CA GLU A 9 -7.90 0.10 -8.19
C GLU A 9 -7.77 -0.19 -6.68
N SER A 10 -7.92 -1.45 -6.28
CA SER A 10 -7.78 -1.87 -4.88
C SER A 10 -6.32 -1.99 -4.42
N TRP A 11 -5.36 -2.02 -5.36
CA TRP A 11 -3.94 -2.18 -5.08
C TRP A 11 -3.17 -0.86 -4.96
N THR A 12 -3.77 0.30 -5.25
CA THR A 12 -3.11 1.59 -5.03
C THR A 12 -2.86 1.81 -3.54
N LEU A 13 -1.59 1.95 -3.15
CA LEU A 13 -1.21 2.29 -1.77
C LEU A 13 -1.47 3.79 -1.61
N THR A 14 -2.62 4.12 -1.05
CA THR A 14 -2.97 5.49 -0.67
C THR A 14 -2.22 5.88 0.60
N VAL A 15 -2.04 7.19 0.82
CA VAL A 15 -1.40 7.72 2.03
C VAL A 15 -2.08 7.19 3.30
N ASP A 16 -3.40 7.03 3.28
CA ASP A 16 -4.16 6.45 4.39
C ASP A 16 -3.84 4.97 4.62
N THR A 17 -3.72 4.17 3.55
CA THR A 17 -3.31 2.77 3.69
C THR A 17 -1.89 2.64 4.23
N GLU A 18 -0.95 3.50 3.82
CA GLU A 18 0.40 3.50 4.38
C GLU A 18 0.40 3.85 5.87
N ARG A 19 -0.38 4.86 6.28
CA ARG A 19 -0.55 5.25 7.68
C ARG A 19 -1.14 4.11 8.50
N ARG A 20 -2.17 3.43 8.00
CA ARG A 20 -2.80 2.27 8.66
C ARG A 20 -1.82 1.11 8.83
N ILE A 21 -1.05 0.79 7.78
CA ILE A 21 -0.02 -0.26 7.85
C ILE A 21 1.02 0.06 8.92
N LYS A 22 1.58 1.29 8.91
CA LYS A 22 2.54 1.74 9.93
C LYS A 22 1.95 1.68 11.35
N ALA A 23 0.69 2.07 11.53
CA ALA A 23 0.01 2.04 12.82
C ALA A 23 -0.20 0.60 13.33
N VAL A 24 -0.61 -0.32 12.45
CA VAL A 24 -0.78 -1.74 12.78
C VAL A 24 0.54 -2.37 13.17
N GLU A 25 1.60 -2.09 12.42
CA GLU A 25 2.95 -2.58 12.69
C GLU A 25 3.45 -2.13 14.07
N LEU A 26 3.37 -0.83 14.37
CA LEU A 26 3.72 -0.29 15.69
C LEU A 26 2.86 -0.87 16.80
N ARG A 27 1.55 -1.04 16.59
CA ARG A 27 0.65 -1.64 17.57
C ARG A 27 1.02 -3.09 17.86
N ARG A 28 1.42 -3.86 16.84
CA ARG A 28 1.84 -5.25 17.02
C ARG A 28 3.16 -5.33 17.79
N PHE A 29 4.13 -4.48 17.46
CA PHE A 29 5.40 -4.42 18.19
C PHE A 29 5.24 -3.96 19.65
N ARG A 30 4.35 -3.01 19.92
CA ARG A 30 4.01 -2.61 21.31
C ARG A 30 3.48 -3.78 22.13
N LYS A 31 2.62 -4.61 21.53
CA LYS A 31 2.12 -5.83 22.19
C LYS A 31 3.22 -6.88 22.38
N LEU A 32 4.07 -7.07 21.38
CA LEU A 32 5.15 -8.07 21.43
C LEU A 32 6.21 -7.73 22.49
N LEU A 33 6.58 -6.45 22.59
CA LEU A 33 7.62 -5.95 23.50
C LEU A 33 7.05 -5.45 24.84
N ASN A 34 5.75 -5.62 25.06
CA ASN A 34 4.99 -5.15 26.23
C ASN A 34 5.31 -3.69 26.62
N VAL A 35 5.30 -2.80 25.63
CA VAL A 35 5.71 -1.39 25.79
C VAL A 35 4.51 -0.54 26.19
N SER A 36 4.67 0.25 27.26
CA SER A 36 3.66 1.21 27.72
C SER A 36 3.27 2.23 26.64
N TYR A 37 2.00 2.65 26.64
CA TYR A 37 1.45 3.60 25.68
C TYR A 37 2.01 5.01 25.82
N HIS A 38 2.60 5.33 26.97
CA HIS A 38 3.25 6.62 27.23
C HIS A 38 4.53 6.85 26.41
N ILE A 39 5.05 5.81 25.76
CA ILE A 39 6.31 5.87 25.03
C ILE A 39 6.07 6.32 23.59
N THR A 40 6.81 7.34 23.18
CA THR A 40 6.79 7.94 21.85
C THR A 40 7.05 6.91 20.76
N ASN A 41 6.40 7.09 19.59
CA ASN A 41 6.55 6.17 18.45
C ASN A 41 8.02 5.98 18.01
N GLU A 42 8.85 7.00 18.16
CA GLU A 42 10.28 6.96 17.80
C GLU A 42 11.09 6.07 18.75
N ASP A 43 10.81 6.14 20.05
CA ASP A 43 11.45 5.30 21.05
C ASP A 43 11.05 3.83 20.88
N VAL A 44 9.79 3.57 20.50
CA VAL A 44 9.35 2.21 20.13
C VAL A 44 10.16 1.69 18.95
N LYS A 45 10.35 2.49 17.88
CA LYS A 45 11.18 2.11 16.73
C LYS A 45 12.64 1.85 17.13
N ARG A 46 13.21 2.66 18.02
CA ARG A 46 14.57 2.46 18.54
C ARG A 46 14.68 1.15 19.32
N ARG A 47 13.70 0.83 20.16
CA ARG A 47 13.64 -0.44 20.90
C ARG A 47 13.48 -1.64 19.96
N ILE A 48 12.63 -1.56 18.94
CA ILE A 48 12.48 -2.60 17.92
C ILE A 48 13.82 -2.89 17.26
N ARG A 49 14.55 -1.84 16.82
CA ARG A 49 15.87 -2.00 16.20
C ARG A 49 16.89 -2.65 17.13
N ARG A 50 16.86 -2.33 18.42
CA ARG A 50 17.74 -2.94 19.42
C ARG A 50 17.39 -4.41 19.70
N ALA A 51 16.11 -4.75 19.73
CA ALA A 51 15.64 -6.09 20.08
C ALA A 51 15.73 -7.11 18.93
N ILE A 52 15.45 -6.67 17.70
CA ILE A 52 15.31 -7.56 16.52
C ILE A 52 16.47 -7.37 15.53
N GLY A 53 17.27 -6.30 15.65
CA GLY A 53 18.33 -5.98 14.70
C GLY A 53 17.81 -5.25 13.45
N PRO A 54 18.47 -5.36 12.28
CA PRO A 54 18.03 -4.71 11.04
C PRO A 54 16.72 -5.34 10.53
N HIS A 55 15.59 -4.84 11.02
CA HIS A 55 14.27 -5.25 10.58
C HIS A 55 13.82 -4.46 9.34
N THR A 56 13.29 -5.16 8.34
CA THR A 56 12.67 -4.54 7.16
C THR A 56 11.21 -4.22 7.46
N ASP A 57 10.88 -2.92 7.46
CA ASP A 57 9.50 -2.46 7.70
C ASP A 57 8.49 -3.17 6.77
N LEU A 58 7.34 -3.53 7.32
CA LEU A 58 6.25 -4.21 6.60
C LEU A 58 5.81 -3.44 5.36
N LEU A 59 5.80 -2.11 5.45
CA LEU A 59 5.52 -1.23 4.32
C LEU A 59 6.54 -1.41 3.19
N THR A 60 7.81 -1.55 3.51
CA THR A 60 8.89 -1.72 2.54
C THR A 60 8.78 -3.08 1.85
N LEU A 61 8.48 -4.14 2.61
CA LEU A 61 8.20 -5.47 2.05
C LEU A 61 6.97 -5.47 1.14
N ALA A 62 5.89 -4.79 1.54
CA ALA A 62 4.69 -4.65 0.72
C ALA A 62 5.00 -3.92 -0.60
N LYS A 63 5.79 -2.83 -0.55
CA LYS A 63 6.24 -2.09 -1.73
C LYS A 63 7.13 -2.94 -2.63
N GLN A 64 8.09 -3.68 -2.07
CA GLN A 64 8.97 -4.56 -2.83
C GLN A 64 8.20 -5.69 -3.52
N ARG A 65 7.28 -6.36 -2.81
CA ARG A 65 6.43 -7.41 -3.39
C ARG A 65 5.56 -6.86 -4.52
N LYS A 66 5.00 -5.67 -4.33
CA LYS A 66 4.20 -4.98 -5.34
C LYS A 66 5.03 -4.63 -6.57
N LEU A 67 6.24 -4.09 -6.38
CA LEU A 67 7.18 -3.81 -7.47
C LEU A 67 7.60 -5.07 -8.21
N ASN A 68 7.84 -6.17 -7.48
CA ASN A 68 8.19 -7.45 -8.09
C ASN A 68 7.03 -8.01 -8.94
N TRP A 69 5.80 -7.94 -8.43
CA TRP A 69 4.61 -8.33 -9.21
C TRP A 69 4.44 -7.47 -10.46
N TYR A 70 4.66 -6.16 -10.34
CA TYR A 70 4.60 -5.24 -11.47
C TYR A 70 5.65 -5.56 -12.53
N ARG A 71 6.89 -5.87 -12.12
CA ARG A 71 7.99 -6.24 -13.03
C ARG A 71 7.78 -7.60 -13.69
N SER A 72 7.21 -8.55 -12.98
CA SER A 72 7.00 -9.92 -13.46
C SER A 72 5.77 -10.06 -14.36
N SER A 73 4.72 -9.25 -14.15
CA SER A 73 3.50 -9.39 -14.95
C SER A 73 3.58 -8.64 -16.30
N ILE A 74 3.70 -9.41 -17.38
CA ILE A 74 3.44 -8.98 -18.77
C ILE A 74 2.01 -8.36 -18.86
N LEU A 75 1.11 -8.80 -17.97
CA LEU A 75 -0.26 -8.35 -17.82
C LEU A 75 -0.41 -6.90 -17.29
N ALA A 76 0.43 -6.47 -16.34
CA ALA A 76 0.40 -5.07 -15.88
C ALA A 76 0.84 -4.10 -16.99
N LYS A 77 1.78 -4.51 -17.86
CA LYS A 77 2.15 -3.74 -19.05
C LYS A 77 0.98 -3.60 -20.03
N THR A 78 0.21 -4.66 -20.28
CA THR A 78 -0.96 -4.62 -21.19
C THR A 78 -2.11 -3.77 -20.62
N ILE A 79 -2.29 -3.77 -19.29
CA ILE A 79 -3.24 -2.92 -18.58
C ILE A 79 -2.81 -1.44 -18.63
N LEU A 80 -1.53 -1.13 -18.40
CA LEU A 80 -1.01 0.26 -18.50
C LEU A 80 -1.06 0.81 -19.93
N LEU A 81 -0.79 -0.04 -20.93
CA LEU A 81 -0.83 0.34 -22.35
C LEU A 81 -2.27 0.45 -22.91
N GLY A 82 -3.30 0.28 -22.07
CA GLY A 82 -4.67 0.62 -22.43
C GLY A 82 -5.35 -0.31 -23.43
N THR A 83 -4.86 -1.54 -23.61
CA THR A 83 -5.42 -2.50 -24.59
C THR A 83 -6.72 -3.17 -24.14
N VAL A 84 -7.19 -2.91 -22.92
CA VAL A 84 -8.50 -3.41 -22.47
C VAL A 84 -9.58 -2.42 -22.93
N GLN A 85 -10.21 -2.69 -24.08
CA GLN A 85 -11.46 -2.05 -24.50
C GLN A 85 -12.58 -2.37 -23.49
N SER A 86 -12.62 -1.62 -22.39
CA SER A 86 -13.71 -1.72 -21.41
C SER A 86 -14.83 -0.78 -21.82
N GLY A 87 -15.90 -1.33 -22.40
CA GLY A 87 -17.16 -0.61 -22.60
C GLY A 87 -17.64 0.07 -21.31
N ARG A 88 -17.92 1.37 -21.38
CA ARG A 88 -18.32 2.21 -20.24
C ARG A 88 -19.78 1.96 -19.89
N ARG A 89 -20.07 1.56 -18.65
CA ARG A 89 -21.46 1.45 -18.17
C ARG A 89 -21.92 2.80 -17.59
N ARG A 90 -23.06 3.30 -18.07
CA ARG A 90 -23.70 4.57 -17.67
C ARG A 90 -24.14 4.49 -16.20
N GLY A 91 -23.74 5.47 -15.38
CA GLY A 91 -24.26 5.65 -14.00
C GLY A 91 -23.24 5.79 -12.85
N ARG A 92 -21.94 5.54 -13.06
CA ARG A 92 -20.91 5.77 -12.03
C ARG A 92 -20.22 7.12 -12.24
N ARG A 93 -20.04 7.94 -11.20
CA ARG A 93 -19.17 9.14 -11.27
C ARG A 93 -17.80 8.68 -11.78
N GLY A 94 -17.37 9.24 -12.91
CA GLY A 94 -16.13 8.83 -13.55
C GLY A 94 -14.95 9.19 -12.66
N LYS A 95 -14.25 8.19 -12.12
CA LYS A 95 -12.89 8.37 -11.62
C LYS A 95 -11.95 8.10 -12.78
N ARG A 96 -11.20 9.11 -13.21
CA ARG A 96 -10.08 8.93 -14.12
C ARG A 96 -8.94 8.25 -13.38
N TRP A 97 -8.09 7.55 -14.11
CA TRP A 97 -6.79 7.09 -13.59
C TRP A 97 -6.01 8.23 -12.92
N GLU A 98 -6.08 9.44 -13.47
CA GLU A 98 -5.49 10.67 -12.92
C GLU A 98 -6.06 11.02 -11.53
N ASP A 99 -7.35 10.78 -11.28
CA ASP A 99 -7.95 11.02 -9.97
C ASP A 99 -7.41 10.05 -8.92
N ASN A 100 -7.06 8.82 -9.32
CA ASN A 100 -6.36 7.87 -8.45
C ASN A 100 -4.95 8.36 -8.10
N ILE A 101 -4.22 8.99 -9.04
CA ILE A 101 -2.90 9.58 -8.78
C ILE A 101 -2.98 10.72 -7.76
N ARG A 102 -4.00 11.58 -7.85
CA ARG A 102 -4.24 12.66 -6.87
C ARG A 102 -4.49 12.11 -5.47
N VAL A 103 -5.35 11.09 -5.36
CA VAL A 103 -5.61 10.38 -4.09
C VAL A 103 -4.35 9.67 -3.56
N CYS A 104 -3.48 9.16 -4.44
CA CYS A 104 -2.22 8.55 -4.04
C CYS A 104 -1.19 9.58 -3.55
N THR A 105 -1.19 10.78 -4.11
CA THR A 105 -0.21 11.84 -3.80
C THR A 105 -0.65 12.70 -2.62
N GLY A 106 -1.93 12.68 -2.26
CA GLY A 106 -2.48 13.48 -1.15
C GLY A 106 -2.41 14.99 -1.41
N LYS A 107 -2.39 15.39 -2.68
CA LYS A 107 -2.47 16.77 -3.17
C LYS A 107 -3.77 16.97 -3.93
#